data_AF-A0A2M7Z3B9-F1
#
_entry.id   AF-A0A2M7Z3B9-F1
#
_cell.length_a   1.000
_cell.length_b   1.000
_cell.length_c   1.000
_cell.angle_alpha   90.00
_cell.angle_beta   90.00
_cell.angle_gamma   90.00
#
_symmetry.space_group_name_H-M   'P 1'
#
loop_
_entity.id
_entity.type
_entity.pdbx_description
1 polymer ?
#
loop_
_entity_poly.entity_id
_entity_poly.type
_entity_poly.pdbx_seq_one_letter_code
_entity_poly.pdbx_strand_id
1 'polypeptide(L)'
;MKKNQLITYIFIIFPLLLGSSFFLFQNSIFAASDATVEATIKISVCGNGIKEGSEQCDGSDLAGQSCTTEGYTGGTLSCSASCTFNTSACTTAAPAPASG
;
A
#
# COMPACT_ATOMS: atom_id res chain seq x y z
N MET A 1 -12.48 -41.83 -13.44
CA MET A 1 -13.02 -42.41 -12.17
C MET A 1 -11.96 -43.02 -11.24
N LYS A 2 -10.75 -43.40 -11.70
CA LYS A 2 -9.75 -44.12 -10.87
C LYS A 2 -8.78 -43.23 -10.06
N LYS A 3 -8.62 -41.95 -10.42
CA LYS A 3 -7.74 -40.99 -9.72
C LYS A 3 -8.29 -40.53 -8.35
N ASN A 4 -9.61 -40.31 -8.22
CA ASN A 4 -10.24 -39.99 -6.93
C ASN A 4 -10.21 -41.16 -5.94
N GLN A 5 -10.23 -42.41 -6.42
CA GLN A 5 -10.16 -43.59 -5.54
C GLN A 5 -8.75 -43.81 -4.98
N LEU A 6 -7.71 -43.43 -5.74
CA LEU A 6 -6.31 -43.52 -5.28
C LEU A 6 -6.01 -42.49 -4.17
N ILE A 7 -6.55 -41.27 -4.31
CA ILE A 7 -6.39 -40.19 -3.33
C ILE A 7 -7.14 -40.54 -2.02
N THR A 8 -8.35 -41.07 -2.12
CA THR A 8 -9.12 -41.56 -0.94
C THR A 8 -8.36 -42.67 -0.20
N TYR A 9 -7.69 -43.59 -0.92
CA TYR A 9 -6.89 -44.65 -0.28
C TYR A 9 -5.65 -44.13 0.45
N ILE A 10 -4.94 -43.17 -0.16
CA ILE A 10 -3.69 -42.60 0.38
C ILE A 10 -3.95 -41.68 1.58
N PHE A 11 -5.03 -40.89 1.56
CA PHE A 11 -5.31 -39.92 2.63
C PHE A 11 -6.28 -40.40 3.71
N ILE A 12 -7.12 -41.41 3.44
CA ILE A 12 -8.16 -41.86 4.39
C ILE A 12 -7.92 -43.29 4.89
N ILE A 13 -7.43 -44.21 4.05
CA ILE A 13 -7.27 -45.64 4.42
C ILE A 13 -5.85 -45.96 4.93
N PHE A 14 -4.82 -45.31 4.39
CA PHE A 14 -3.43 -45.43 4.86
C PHE A 14 -3.22 -45.00 6.34
N PRO A 15 -3.88 -43.94 6.85
CA PRO A 15 -3.83 -43.61 8.28
C PRO A 15 -4.60 -44.59 9.18
N LEU A 16 -5.59 -45.33 8.66
CA LEU A 16 -6.38 -46.30 9.43
C LEU A 16 -5.67 -47.65 9.63
N LEU A 17 -4.79 -48.05 8.70
CA LEU A 17 -4.09 -49.35 8.75
C LEU A 17 -2.66 -49.28 9.32
N LEU A 18 -2.02 -48.11 9.32
CA LEU A 18 -0.67 -47.92 9.87
C LEU A 18 -0.59 -46.83 10.96
N GLY A 19 -1.71 -46.14 11.26
CA GLY A 19 -1.71 -44.92 12.05
C GLY A 19 -2.09 -45.05 13.53
N SER A 20 -2.11 -46.24 14.14
CA SER A 20 -2.19 -46.31 15.61
C SER A 20 -0.92 -45.76 16.29
N SER A 21 0.19 -45.65 15.55
CA SER A 21 1.43 -45.00 16.02
C SER A 21 1.70 -43.62 15.41
N PHE A 22 0.98 -43.21 14.37
CA PHE A 22 1.21 -41.91 13.71
C PHE A 22 0.37 -40.77 14.32
N PHE A 23 -0.79 -41.08 14.90
CA PHE A 23 -1.66 -40.08 15.53
C PHE A 23 -1.28 -39.68 16.96
N LEU A 24 -0.26 -40.30 17.58
CA LEU A 24 0.22 -39.89 18.91
C LEU A 24 1.40 -38.90 18.86
N PHE A 25 1.95 -38.58 17.69
CA PHE A 25 3.09 -37.65 17.55
C PHE A 25 2.77 -36.29 16.93
N GLN A 26 1.50 -35.99 16.64
CA GLN A 26 1.06 -34.61 16.35
C GLN A 26 0.30 -34.01 17.55
N ASN A 27 0.49 -34.57 18.76
CA ASN A 27 0.09 -33.96 20.03
C ASN A 27 1.15 -33.01 20.61
N SER A 28 2.28 -32.82 19.92
CA SER A 28 3.06 -31.60 20.09
C SER A 28 2.49 -30.56 19.13
N ILE A 29 1.50 -29.80 19.62
CA ILE A 29 1.40 -28.40 19.23
C ILE A 29 2.78 -27.83 19.56
N PHE A 30 3.68 -27.80 18.57
CA PHE A 30 4.76 -26.84 18.60
C PHE A 30 4.02 -25.52 18.62
N ALA A 31 3.93 -24.88 19.79
CA ALA A 31 3.62 -23.48 19.85
C ALA A 31 4.62 -22.82 18.89
N ALA A 32 4.18 -22.49 17.68
CA ALA A 32 4.99 -21.74 16.74
C ALA A 32 5.18 -20.38 17.43
N SER A 33 6.36 -20.19 18.00
CA SER A 33 6.78 -18.96 18.68
C SER A 33 6.99 -17.80 17.69
N ASP A 34 6.79 -18.06 16.40
CA ASP A 34 7.27 -17.20 15.34
C ASP A 34 6.06 -16.69 14.58
N ALA A 35 5.40 -15.69 15.16
CA ALA A 35 4.44 -14.89 14.41
C ALA A 35 5.23 -14.02 13.42
N THR A 36 5.39 -14.48 12.18
CA THR A 36 6.00 -13.67 11.12
C THR A 36 5.07 -12.52 10.75
N VAL A 37 5.50 -11.28 10.98
CA VAL A 37 4.79 -10.09 10.51
C VAL A 37 5.40 -9.69 9.18
N GLU A 38 4.69 -9.99 8.09
CA GLU A 38 5.03 -9.44 6.78
C GLU A 38 4.50 -8.00 6.71
N ALA A 39 5.41 -7.03 6.67
CA ALA A 39 5.08 -5.62 6.50
C ALA A 39 5.81 -5.06 5.28
N THR A 40 5.06 -4.43 4.39
CA THR A 40 5.61 -3.71 3.24
C THR A 40 5.90 -2.27 3.62
N ILE A 41 7.16 -1.87 3.56
CA ILE A 41 7.56 -0.48 3.83
C ILE A 41 7.64 0.25 2.50
N LYS A 42 6.70 1.15 2.24
CA LYS A 42 6.78 2.07 1.11
C LYS A 42 7.52 3.33 1.54
N ILE A 43 8.71 3.55 1.00
CA ILE A 43 9.43 4.83 1.12
C ILE A 43 8.94 5.76 0.01
N SER A 44 8.43 6.94 0.37
CA SER A 44 8.20 8.05 -0.57
C SER A 44 9.45 8.93 -0.64
N VAL A 45 9.84 9.35 -1.84
CA VAL A 45 11.05 10.14 -2.08
C VAL A 45 10.70 11.42 -2.81
N CYS A 46 10.74 12.53 -2.07
CA CYS A 46 10.47 13.84 -2.64
C CYS A 46 11.56 14.27 -3.64
N GLY A 47 11.12 14.77 -4.80
CA GLY A 47 11.95 15.19 -5.91
C GLY A 47 12.26 14.07 -6.92
N ASN A 48 11.57 12.92 -6.84
CA ASN A 48 11.71 11.82 -7.80
C ASN A 48 10.76 11.98 -9.01
N GLY A 49 9.90 12.98 -9.00
CA GLY A 49 8.92 13.27 -10.06
C GLY A 49 7.67 12.40 -10.02
N ILE A 50 7.44 11.63 -8.96
CA ILE A 50 6.29 10.74 -8.77
C ILE A 50 5.66 11.06 -7.42
N LYS A 51 4.37 11.39 -7.40
CA LYS A 51 3.67 11.68 -6.14
C LYS A 51 3.47 10.39 -5.35
N GLU A 52 4.06 10.28 -4.17
CA GLU A 52 4.00 9.08 -3.34
C GLU A 52 3.68 9.34 -1.87
N GLY A 53 3.04 8.36 -1.22
CA GLY A 53 2.75 8.43 0.22
C GLY A 53 1.99 9.70 0.61
N SER A 54 2.60 10.49 1.50
CA SER A 54 2.06 11.73 2.06
C SER A 54 2.44 13.00 1.31
N GLU A 55 3.18 12.90 0.21
CA GLU A 55 3.50 14.05 -0.63
C GLU A 55 2.21 14.62 -1.23
N GLN A 56 2.12 15.95 -1.37
CA GLN A 56 0.98 16.55 -2.06
C GLN A 56 1.17 16.51 -3.58
N CYS A 57 2.43 16.62 -4.02
CA CYS A 57 2.90 16.57 -5.39
C CYS A 57 4.38 16.17 -5.41
N ASP A 58 4.91 15.82 -6.58
CA ASP A 58 6.36 15.73 -6.82
C ASP A 58 6.70 16.18 -8.24
N GLY A 59 7.50 17.25 -8.35
CA GLY A 59 7.89 17.83 -9.63
C GLY A 59 6.67 18.25 -10.46
N SER A 60 6.43 17.57 -11.58
CA SER A 60 5.26 17.78 -12.44
C SER A 60 4.05 16.91 -12.10
N ASP A 61 4.22 15.89 -11.24
CA ASP A 61 3.11 15.10 -10.74
C ASP A 61 2.37 15.88 -9.66
N LEU A 62 1.38 16.67 -10.08
CA LEU A 62 0.56 17.48 -9.19
C LEU A 62 -0.67 16.73 -8.65
N ALA A 63 -0.73 15.40 -8.81
CA ALA A 63 -1.89 14.58 -8.43
C ALA A 63 -3.23 15.06 -9.05
N GLY A 64 -3.17 15.67 -10.24
CA GLY A 64 -4.33 16.25 -10.92
C GLY A 64 -4.80 17.59 -10.37
N GLN A 65 -4.11 18.16 -9.37
CA GLN A 65 -4.43 19.45 -8.81
C GLN A 65 -3.95 20.60 -9.70
N SER A 66 -4.63 21.72 -9.56
CA SER A 66 -4.36 22.97 -10.24
C SER A 66 -4.69 24.14 -9.30
N CYS A 67 -4.33 25.36 -9.68
CA CYS A 67 -4.68 26.53 -8.87
C CYS A 67 -6.19 26.63 -8.62
N THR A 68 -7.02 26.23 -9.59
CA THR A 68 -8.48 26.27 -9.44
C THR A 68 -9.01 25.23 -8.46
N THR A 69 -8.43 24.04 -8.40
CA THR A 69 -8.81 23.02 -7.40
C THR A 69 -8.33 23.37 -6.00
N GLU A 70 -7.25 24.16 -5.88
CA GLU A 70 -6.76 24.72 -4.61
C GLU A 70 -7.49 26.01 -4.18
N GLY A 71 -8.56 26.40 -4.89
CA GLY A 71 -9.43 27.52 -4.51
C GLY A 71 -9.07 28.88 -5.08
N TYR A 72 -8.12 28.94 -6.02
CA TYR A 72 -7.76 30.16 -6.74
C TYR A 72 -8.59 30.29 -8.04
N THR A 73 -8.52 31.44 -8.71
CA THR A 73 -9.25 31.66 -9.97
C THR A 73 -8.47 31.21 -11.21
N GLY A 74 -7.15 31.10 -11.11
CA GLY A 74 -6.29 30.68 -12.21
C GLY A 74 -4.82 30.67 -11.83
N GLY A 75 -3.94 30.72 -12.85
CA GLY A 75 -2.49 30.69 -12.68
C GLY A 75 -1.89 29.30 -12.86
N THR A 76 -0.65 29.13 -12.41
CA THR A 76 0.12 27.89 -12.57
C THR A 76 0.47 27.31 -11.20
N LEU A 77 -0.04 26.11 -10.91
CA LEU A 77 0.33 25.37 -9.71
C LEU A 77 1.68 24.69 -9.95
N SER A 78 2.56 24.72 -8.95
CA SER A 78 3.85 24.04 -9.00
C SER A 78 4.08 23.25 -7.72
N CYS A 79 5.05 22.33 -7.75
CA CYS A 79 5.46 21.60 -6.57
C CYS A 79 6.71 22.22 -5.94
N SER A 80 6.70 22.42 -4.62
CA SER A 80 7.86 22.91 -3.89
C SER A 80 8.92 21.81 -3.69
N ALA A 81 10.14 22.20 -3.32
CA ALA A 81 11.19 21.24 -2.93
C ALA A 81 10.86 20.44 -1.65
N SER A 82 9.79 20.81 -0.95
CA SER A 82 9.25 20.08 0.21
C SER A 82 8.05 19.20 -0.16
N CYS A 83 7.78 18.98 -1.46
CA CYS A 83 6.66 18.19 -1.97
C CYS A 83 5.28 18.65 -1.47
N THR A 84 5.16 19.97 -1.32
CA THR A 84 3.91 20.67 -1.04
C THR A 84 3.51 21.52 -2.23
N PHE A 85 2.22 21.78 -2.36
CA PHE A 85 1.73 22.69 -3.38
C PHE A 85 2.29 24.09 -3.17
N ASN A 86 2.90 24.64 -4.22
CA ASN A 86 3.31 26.02 -4.29
C ASN A 86 2.30 26.81 -5.12
N THR A 87 1.52 27.63 -4.43
CA THR A 87 0.46 28.47 -4.99
C THR A 87 0.90 29.91 -5.24
N SER A 88 2.19 30.24 -5.11
CA SER A 88 2.70 31.61 -5.31
C SER A 88 2.48 32.15 -6.73
N ALA A 89 2.35 31.28 -7.73
CA ALA A 89 2.01 31.63 -9.10
C ALA A 89 0.51 31.44 -9.42
N CYS A 90 -0.32 31.13 -8.42
CA CYS A 90 -1.77 31.12 -8.56
C CYS A 90 -2.32 32.54 -8.47
N THR A 91 -3.34 32.82 -9.27
CA THR A 91 -3.98 34.13 -9.33
C THR A 91 -5.37 34.06 -8.69
N THR A 92 -5.66 35.05 -7.85
CA THR A 92 -7.03 35.41 -7.46
C THR A 92 -7.50 36.55 -8.35
N ALA A 93 -8.81 36.69 -8.56
CA ALA A 93 -9.37 37.76 -9.37
C ALA A 93 -9.17 39.13 -8.68
N ALA A 94 -8.00 39.75 -8.92
CA ALA A 94 -7.54 41.06 -8.44
C ALA A 94 -7.54 41.27 -6.90
N PRO A 95 -6.54 41.96 -6.34
CA PRO A 95 -6.39 42.10 -4.90
C PRO A 95 -7.46 43.04 -4.31
N ALA A 96 -8.17 42.61 -3.26
CA ALA A 96 -8.55 43.56 -2.23
C ALA A 96 -7.25 44.18 -1.66
N PRO A 97 -7.18 45.49 -1.39
CA PRO A 97 -5.94 46.18 -1.08
C PRO A 97 -5.22 45.50 0.08
N ALA A 98 -3.90 45.33 -0.06
CA ALA A 98 -3.05 44.72 0.95
C ALA A 98 -3.26 45.40 2.31
N SER A 99 -3.66 44.62 3.32
CA SER A 99 -3.54 44.97 4.73
C SER A 99 -2.40 44.14 5.32
N GLY A 100 -1.24 44.78 5.52
CA GLY A 100 -0.05 44.20 6.14
C GLY A 100 1.09 45.19 6.10
#